data_AF-A0A1I3YTM1-F1
#
_entry.id   AF-A0A1I3YTM1-F1
#
_cell.length_a   1.000
_cell.length_b   1.000
_cell.length_c   1.000
_cell.angle_alpha   90.00
_cell.angle_beta   90.00
_cell.angle_gamma   90.00
#
_symmetry.space_group_name_H-M   'P 1'
#
loop_
_entity.id
_entity.type
_entity.pdbx_description
1 polymer ?
#
loop_
_entity_poly.entity_id
_entity_poly.type
_entity_poly.pdbx_seq_one_letter_code
_entity_poly.pdbx_strand_id
1 'polypeptide(L)'
;MIAKLNNDLIATVAGDITVYNYNSETREYFSSSVEFVPIGVGIPAHSCIDAPDGRKQGYAICRSQDLSAWEYIADHRGKTVYNIETGSAQVITALGDYPTNTTPEAPTTSFDKWNGKRWVIDAQAQHQYEQEQAESKKKYLLSTATEKIDIWQDAVDLGMAIDVEKSALAAWRKYRVLLNRIDCSIAPDIEWPEQPK
;
A
#
# COMPACT_ATOMS: atom_id res chain seq x y z
N MET A 1 53.35 15.87 -1.71
CA MET A 1 54.01 14.53 -1.75
C MET A 1 52.95 13.51 -1.45
N ILE A 2 52.99 12.29 -2.00
CA ILE A 2 51.98 11.25 -1.73
C ILE A 2 52.34 10.55 -0.41
N ALA A 3 51.37 10.40 0.50
CA ALA A 3 51.58 9.67 1.75
C ALA A 3 51.86 8.18 1.52
N LYS A 4 52.62 7.55 2.42
CA LYS A 4 52.79 6.08 2.44
C LYS A 4 52.35 5.53 3.79
N LEU A 5 51.42 4.58 3.80
CA LEU A 5 50.89 3.98 5.03
C LEU A 5 51.48 2.58 5.27
N ASN A 6 51.54 2.15 6.53
CA ASN A 6 51.80 0.75 6.90
C ASN A 6 50.50 -0.08 6.87
N ASN A 7 50.57 -1.35 7.28
CA ASN A 7 49.41 -2.25 7.31
C ASN A 7 48.32 -1.81 8.32
N ASP A 8 48.67 -0.99 9.31
CA ASP A 8 47.74 -0.43 10.30
C ASP A 8 47.17 0.93 9.83
N LEU A 9 47.38 1.30 8.56
CA LEU A 9 46.96 2.57 7.96
C LEU A 9 47.56 3.82 8.64
N ILE A 10 48.74 3.68 9.25
CA ILE A 10 49.52 4.78 9.86
C ILE A 10 50.58 5.27 8.87
N ALA A 11 50.69 6.58 8.69
CA ALA A 11 51.64 7.17 7.76
C ALA A 11 53.10 6.97 8.20
N THR A 12 53.89 6.36 7.33
CA THR A 12 55.36 6.25 7.41
C THR A 12 56.06 7.37 6.64
N VAL A 13 55.36 7.99 5.69
CA VAL A 13 55.79 9.20 4.96
C VAL A 13 54.60 10.16 4.93
N ALA A 14 54.83 11.40 5.37
CA ALA A 14 53.80 12.44 5.33
C ALA A 14 53.46 12.86 3.90
N GLY A 15 52.19 13.14 3.66
CA GLY A 15 51.73 13.59 2.35
C GLY A 15 50.23 13.57 2.21
N ASP A 16 49.78 13.84 1.00
CA ASP A 16 48.37 13.78 0.62
C ASP A 16 47.99 12.36 0.22
N ILE A 17 46.79 11.93 0.59
CA ILE A 17 46.17 10.67 0.17
C ILE A 17 44.68 10.89 -0.07
N THR A 18 44.12 10.24 -1.08
CA THR A 18 42.67 10.20 -1.26
C THR A 18 42.09 9.13 -0.34
N VAL A 19 41.11 9.53 0.47
CA VAL A 19 40.33 8.62 1.30
C VAL A 19 38.88 8.59 0.82
N TYR A 20 38.23 7.45 1.03
CA TYR A 20 36.83 7.21 0.67
C TYR A 20 36.04 7.02 1.95
N ASN A 21 35.18 7.99 2.25
CA ASN A 21 34.40 8.10 3.46
C ASN A 21 33.11 7.31 3.34
N TYR A 22 32.73 6.62 4.41
CA TYR A 22 31.49 5.87 4.51
C TYR A 22 30.76 6.13 5.83
N ASN A 23 29.45 5.93 5.84
CA ASN A 23 28.64 6.06 7.04
C ASN A 23 29.01 4.95 8.04
N SER A 24 29.18 5.30 9.31
CA SER A 24 29.61 4.37 10.36
C SER A 24 28.60 3.25 10.67
N GLU A 25 27.30 3.51 10.47
CA GLU A 25 26.21 2.58 10.77
C GLU A 25 25.81 1.78 9.53
N THR A 26 25.51 2.46 8.41
CA THR A 26 25.03 1.82 7.19
C THR A 26 26.14 1.29 6.30
N ARG A 27 27.40 1.68 6.56
CA ARG A 27 28.58 1.42 5.74
C ARG A 27 28.51 2.01 4.33
N GLU A 28 27.47 2.78 4.02
CA GLU A 28 27.22 3.34 2.71
C GLU A 28 28.29 4.38 2.37
N TYR A 29 28.86 4.27 1.16
CA TYR A 29 29.79 5.24 0.61
C TYR A 29 29.15 6.63 0.56
N PHE A 30 29.87 7.62 1.08
CA PHE A 30 29.39 8.99 1.17
C PHE A 30 30.11 9.92 0.19
N SER A 31 31.43 10.01 0.30
CA SER A 31 32.26 10.93 -0.49
C SER A 31 33.72 10.50 -0.52
N SER A 32 34.53 11.13 -1.36
CA SER A 32 35.99 11.03 -1.30
C SER A 32 36.60 12.40 -1.02
N SER A 33 37.64 12.45 -0.21
CA SER A 33 38.42 13.67 0.07
C SER A 33 39.92 13.41 -0.06
N VAL A 34 40.70 14.47 -0.26
CA VAL A 34 42.16 14.41 -0.18
C VAL A 34 42.56 14.91 1.20
N GLU A 35 43.24 14.07 1.95
CA GLU A 35 43.68 14.35 3.32
C GLU A 35 45.20 14.41 3.37
N PHE A 36 45.73 15.43 4.04
CA PHE A 36 47.15 15.45 4.39
C PHE A 36 47.35 14.68 5.70
N VAL A 37 48.17 13.62 5.67
CA VAL A 37 48.42 12.74 6.81
C VAL A 37 49.88 12.89 7.25
N PRO A 38 50.16 13.44 8.45
CA PRO A 38 51.52 13.51 9.01
C PRO A 38 52.09 12.13 9.36
N ILE A 39 53.42 11.99 9.42
CA ILE A 39 54.07 10.76 9.88
C ILE A 39 53.57 10.41 11.29
N GLY A 40 53.23 9.13 11.50
CA GLY A 40 52.72 8.62 12.77
C GLY A 40 51.22 8.81 12.99
N VAL A 41 50.50 9.41 12.04
CA VAL A 41 49.04 9.63 12.11
C VAL A 41 48.32 8.66 11.16
N GLY A 42 47.16 8.16 11.58
CA GLY A 42 46.28 7.32 10.76
C GLY A 42 45.30 8.15 9.92
N ILE A 43 44.65 7.50 8.95
CA ILE A 43 43.56 8.13 8.20
C ILE A 43 42.34 8.43 9.10
N PRO A 44 41.42 9.34 8.69
CA PRO A 44 40.20 9.60 9.44
C PRO A 44 39.38 8.32 9.68
N ALA A 45 38.68 8.26 10.82
CA ALA A 45 37.76 7.16 11.09
C ALA A 45 36.66 7.06 10.02
N HIS A 46 36.19 5.84 9.77
CA HIS A 46 35.18 5.55 8.75
C HIS A 46 35.58 5.99 7.33
N SER A 47 36.88 5.84 7.03
CA SER A 47 37.44 6.03 5.71
C SER A 47 38.35 4.86 5.32
N CYS A 48 38.61 4.69 4.03
CA CYS A 48 39.54 3.70 3.50
C CYS A 48 40.30 4.28 2.29
N ILE A 49 41.35 3.58 1.85
CA ILE A 49 42.23 4.05 0.75
C ILE A 49 41.98 3.31 -0.57
N ASP A 50 41.20 2.22 -0.54
CA ASP A 50 40.73 1.52 -1.73
C ASP A 50 39.45 2.18 -2.27
N ALA A 51 39.45 2.47 -3.58
CA ALA A 51 38.31 3.07 -4.25
C ALA A 51 37.24 2.01 -4.58
N PRO A 52 35.94 2.34 -4.57
CA PRO A 52 34.92 1.45 -5.13
C PRO A 52 34.98 1.44 -6.68
N ASP A 53 34.50 0.36 -7.31
CA ASP A 53 34.47 0.15 -8.77
C ASP A 53 33.43 1.02 -9.53
N GLY A 54 33.14 2.22 -9.01
CA GLY A 54 32.17 3.16 -9.58
C GLY A 54 30.70 2.82 -9.26
N ARG A 55 29.79 3.71 -9.65
CA ARG A 55 28.36 3.56 -9.39
C ARG A 55 27.72 2.54 -10.34
N LYS A 56 26.83 1.70 -9.80
CA LYS A 56 25.99 0.76 -10.57
C LYS A 56 24.52 1.16 -10.39
N GLN A 57 23.77 1.24 -11.48
CA GLN A 57 22.35 1.60 -11.41
C GLN A 57 21.58 0.57 -10.58
N GLY A 58 20.78 1.04 -9.62
CA GLY A 58 19.98 0.17 -8.75
C GLY A 58 20.77 -0.48 -7.61
N TYR A 59 21.99 -0.03 -7.32
CA TYR A 59 22.81 -0.50 -6.20
C TYR A 59 23.38 0.67 -5.39
N ALA A 60 23.40 0.50 -4.08
CA ALA A 60 24.21 1.31 -3.18
C ALA A 60 25.59 0.66 -3.00
N ILE A 61 26.60 1.50 -2.78
CA ILE A 61 27.97 1.05 -2.51
C ILE A 61 28.15 1.07 -1.00
N CYS A 62 28.51 -0.06 -0.40
CA CYS A 62 28.72 -0.18 1.04
C CYS A 62 30.09 -0.81 1.32
N ARG A 63 30.71 -0.54 2.48
CA ARG A 63 31.78 -1.41 2.96
C ARG A 63 31.20 -2.77 3.34
N SER A 64 31.97 -3.84 3.12
CA SER A 64 31.70 -5.17 3.66
C SER A 64 31.60 -5.13 5.19
N GLN A 65 30.98 -6.14 5.80
CA GLN A 65 30.79 -6.18 7.25
C GLN A 65 32.11 -6.13 8.05
N ASP A 66 33.17 -6.74 7.52
CA ASP A 66 34.52 -6.71 8.07
C ASP A 66 35.34 -5.48 7.64
N LEU A 67 34.73 -4.57 6.88
CA LEU A 67 35.33 -3.34 6.36
C LEU A 67 36.57 -3.58 5.49
N SER A 68 36.73 -4.74 4.87
CA SER A 68 37.90 -5.08 4.04
C SER A 68 37.73 -4.75 2.56
N ALA A 69 36.50 -4.63 2.07
CA ALA A 69 36.20 -4.38 0.66
C ALA A 69 34.91 -3.55 0.45
N TRP A 70 34.67 -3.13 -0.79
CA TRP A 70 33.41 -2.56 -1.22
C TRP A 70 32.45 -3.64 -1.74
N GLU A 71 31.18 -3.55 -1.33
CA GLU A 71 30.07 -4.38 -1.78
C GLU A 71 28.98 -3.54 -2.44
N TYR A 72 28.22 -4.15 -3.34
CA TYR A 72 27.11 -3.53 -4.06
C TYR A 72 25.81 -4.17 -3.59
N ILE A 73 25.05 -3.43 -2.79
CA ILE A 73 23.78 -3.90 -2.22
C ILE A 73 22.65 -3.33 -3.07
N ALA A 74 21.67 -4.16 -3.44
CA ALA A 74 20.52 -3.70 -4.21
C ALA A 74 19.85 -2.51 -3.51
N ASP A 75 19.53 -1.48 -4.27
CA ASP A 75 18.87 -0.28 -3.77
C ASP A 75 17.50 -0.15 -4.41
N HIS A 76 16.50 -0.51 -3.62
CA HIS A 76 15.09 -0.36 -3.97
C HIS A 76 14.42 0.72 -3.11
N ARG A 77 15.19 1.48 -2.33
CA ARG A 77 14.65 2.50 -1.43
C ARG A 77 13.83 3.52 -2.21
N GLY A 78 12.75 3.99 -1.60
CA GLY A 78 11.79 4.91 -2.21
C GLY A 78 10.80 4.27 -3.18
N LYS A 79 10.99 3.00 -3.58
CA LYS A 79 9.97 2.27 -4.34
C LYS A 79 8.85 1.81 -3.40
N THR A 80 7.62 1.83 -3.91
CA THR A 80 6.45 1.28 -3.22
C THR A 80 6.30 -0.21 -3.54
N VAL A 81 6.02 -0.99 -2.52
CA VAL A 81 5.59 -2.40 -2.63
C VAL A 81 4.37 -2.64 -1.77
N TYR A 82 3.69 -3.75 -2.02
CA TYR A 82 2.43 -4.11 -1.40
C TYR A 82 2.60 -5.42 -0.64
N ASN A 83 2.10 -5.47 0.58
CA ASN A 83 2.05 -6.70 1.37
C ASN A 83 1.10 -7.70 0.68
N ILE A 84 1.56 -8.92 0.39
CA ILE A 84 0.78 -9.92 -0.36
C ILE A 84 -0.38 -10.53 0.44
N GLU A 85 -0.40 -10.37 1.76
CA GLU A 85 -1.46 -10.87 2.64
C GLU A 85 -2.56 -9.82 2.83
N THR A 86 -2.19 -8.54 2.94
CA THR A 86 -3.13 -7.46 3.30
C THR A 86 -3.40 -6.46 2.17
N GLY A 87 -2.60 -6.46 1.10
CA GLY A 87 -2.65 -5.46 0.03
C GLY A 87 -2.14 -4.07 0.44
N SER A 88 -1.64 -3.90 1.66
CA SER A 88 -1.19 -2.60 2.17
C SER A 88 0.11 -2.14 1.52
N ALA A 89 0.15 -0.88 1.10
CA ALA A 89 1.35 -0.27 0.53
C ALA A 89 2.40 0.04 1.60
N GLN A 90 3.67 -0.15 1.27
CA GLN A 90 4.82 0.28 2.04
C GLN A 90 5.93 0.79 1.13
N VAL A 91 6.68 1.79 1.59
CA VAL A 91 7.87 2.29 0.91
C VAL A 91 9.09 1.55 1.42
N ILE A 92 9.93 1.06 0.52
CA ILE A 92 11.20 0.43 0.90
C ILE A 92 12.13 1.50 1.46
N THR A 93 12.68 1.25 2.65
CA THR A 93 13.60 2.16 3.34
C THR A 93 14.98 1.55 3.58
N ALA A 94 15.10 0.23 3.52
CA ALA A 94 16.35 -0.50 3.68
C ALA A 94 16.98 -0.88 2.33
N LEU A 95 18.30 -1.08 2.35
CA LEU A 95 19.03 -1.70 1.25
C LEU A 95 18.81 -3.21 1.24
N GLY A 96 18.96 -3.81 0.08
CA GLY A 96 18.83 -5.25 -0.15
C GLY A 96 17.69 -5.60 -1.09
N ASP A 97 17.33 -6.87 -1.07
CA ASP A 97 16.18 -7.39 -1.82
C ASP A 97 14.86 -6.79 -1.31
N TYR A 98 13.80 -7.04 -2.08
CA TYR A 98 12.44 -6.68 -1.69
C TYR A 98 12.08 -7.29 -0.32
N PRO A 99 11.37 -6.55 0.56
CA PRO A 99 10.95 -7.10 1.84
C PRO A 99 10.15 -8.39 1.66
N THR A 100 10.28 -9.31 2.62
CA THR A 100 9.54 -10.58 2.61
C THR A 100 8.03 -10.32 2.55
N ASN A 101 7.29 -11.20 1.87
CA ASN A 101 5.84 -11.11 1.70
C ASN A 101 5.40 -9.80 1.00
N THR A 102 6.18 -9.33 0.04
CA THR A 102 5.82 -8.16 -0.77
C THR A 102 5.87 -8.42 -2.27
N THR A 103 5.13 -7.59 -2.99
CA THR A 103 5.14 -7.52 -4.45
C THR A 103 5.16 -6.06 -4.90
N PRO A 104 5.86 -5.69 -5.98
CA PRO A 104 5.74 -4.36 -6.57
C PRO A 104 4.39 -4.14 -7.29
N GLU A 105 3.62 -5.20 -7.52
CA GLU A 105 2.30 -5.10 -8.16
C GLU A 105 1.25 -4.62 -7.14
N ALA A 106 0.51 -3.58 -7.48
CA ALA A 106 -0.60 -3.10 -6.65
C ALA A 106 -1.84 -3.99 -6.81
N PRO A 107 -2.60 -4.26 -5.74
CA PRO A 107 -3.98 -4.73 -5.91
C PRO A 107 -4.78 -3.64 -6.65
N THR A 108 -5.66 -4.07 -7.54
CA THR A 108 -6.56 -3.22 -8.32
C THR A 108 -7.88 -2.98 -7.59
N THR A 109 -8.35 -3.96 -6.83
CA THR A 109 -9.60 -3.88 -6.07
C THR A 109 -9.37 -4.15 -4.59
N SER A 110 -10.32 -3.74 -3.74
CA SER A 110 -10.33 -4.07 -2.31
C SER A 110 -10.59 -5.55 -2.02
N PHE A 111 -10.98 -6.33 -3.04
CA PHE A 111 -11.24 -7.76 -2.94
C PHE A 111 -10.10 -8.60 -3.52
N ASP A 112 -9.01 -7.97 -3.97
CA ASP A 112 -7.90 -8.71 -4.54
C ASP A 112 -7.14 -9.49 -3.45
N LYS A 113 -6.85 -10.75 -3.76
CA LYS A 113 -6.09 -11.68 -2.93
C LYS A 113 -4.92 -12.23 -3.72
N TRP A 114 -3.77 -12.34 -3.07
CA TRP A 114 -2.58 -12.93 -3.70
C TRP A 114 -2.74 -14.44 -3.86
N ASN A 115 -2.55 -14.95 -5.08
CA ASN A 115 -2.63 -16.40 -5.35
C ASN A 115 -1.28 -17.12 -5.33
N GLY A 116 -0.23 -16.45 -4.85
CA GLY A 116 1.16 -16.93 -4.92
C GLY A 116 1.95 -16.39 -6.10
N LYS A 117 1.29 -15.79 -7.10
CA LYS A 117 1.94 -15.21 -8.30
C LYS A 117 1.45 -13.81 -8.68
N ARG A 118 0.16 -13.53 -8.53
CA ARG A 118 -0.47 -12.26 -8.87
C ARG A 118 -1.71 -12.01 -8.00
N TRP A 119 -2.18 -10.78 -8.01
CA TRP A 119 -3.49 -10.43 -7.49
C TRP A 119 -4.60 -11.07 -8.32
N VAL A 120 -5.58 -11.68 -7.65
CA VAL A 120 -6.83 -12.17 -8.24
C VAL A 120 -7.99 -11.74 -7.36
N ILE A 121 -9.12 -11.40 -7.96
CA ILE A 121 -10.32 -11.01 -7.23
C ILE A 121 -10.83 -12.20 -6.41
N ASP A 122 -11.04 -11.99 -5.11
CA ASP A 122 -11.79 -12.89 -4.26
C ASP A 122 -13.29 -12.72 -4.56
N ALA A 123 -13.76 -13.48 -5.56
CA ALA A 123 -15.12 -13.40 -6.05
C ALA A 123 -16.16 -13.70 -4.96
N GLN A 124 -15.81 -14.53 -3.97
CA GLN A 124 -16.71 -14.83 -2.86
C GLN A 124 -16.83 -13.61 -1.93
N ALA A 125 -15.70 -12.99 -1.55
CA ALA A 125 -15.73 -11.80 -0.71
C ALA A 125 -16.43 -10.62 -1.42
N GLN A 126 -16.19 -10.44 -2.72
CA GLN A 126 -16.88 -9.43 -3.51
C GLN A 126 -18.40 -9.67 -3.54
N HIS A 127 -18.82 -10.89 -3.83
CA HIS A 127 -20.25 -11.22 -3.90
C HIS A 127 -20.95 -11.06 -2.55
N GLN A 128 -20.29 -11.45 -1.45
CA GLN A 128 -20.81 -11.23 -0.09
C GLN A 128 -21.01 -9.73 0.19
N TYR A 129 -20.03 -8.90 -0.15
CA TYR A 129 -20.15 -7.45 -0.01
C TYR A 129 -21.31 -6.89 -0.84
N GLU A 130 -21.45 -7.31 -2.10
CA GLU A 130 -22.54 -6.89 -2.98
C GLU A 130 -23.91 -7.31 -2.44
N GLN A 131 -24.02 -8.52 -1.88
CA GLN A 131 -25.23 -9.00 -1.21
C GLN A 131 -25.57 -8.13 0.01
N GLU A 132 -24.59 -7.82 0.87
CA GLU A 132 -24.80 -6.95 2.04
C GLU A 132 -25.27 -5.55 1.64
N GLN A 133 -24.69 -4.97 0.57
CA GLN A 133 -25.14 -3.69 0.02
C GLN A 133 -26.58 -3.77 -0.51
N ALA A 134 -26.93 -4.86 -1.20
CA ALA A 134 -28.29 -5.09 -1.68
C ALA A 134 -29.29 -5.23 -0.53
N GLU A 135 -28.95 -5.97 0.53
CA GLU A 135 -29.79 -6.11 1.74
C GLU A 135 -29.99 -4.76 2.44
N SER A 136 -28.93 -3.96 2.57
CA SER A 136 -29.00 -2.60 3.12
C SER A 136 -29.94 -1.71 2.30
N LYS A 137 -29.81 -1.73 0.96
CA LYS A 137 -30.71 -1.01 0.04
C LYS A 137 -32.16 -1.48 0.17
N LYS A 138 -32.40 -2.79 0.21
CA LYS A 138 -33.76 -3.37 0.41
C LYS A 138 -34.37 -2.87 1.72
N LYS A 139 -33.61 -2.89 2.81
CA LYS A 139 -34.06 -2.40 4.12
C LYS A 139 -34.42 -0.92 4.09
N TYR A 140 -33.58 -0.09 3.47
CA TYR A 140 -33.86 1.34 3.28
C TYR A 140 -35.17 1.57 2.52
N LEU A 141 -35.34 0.93 1.35
CA LEU A 141 -36.53 1.08 0.53
C LEU A 141 -37.81 0.58 1.23
N LEU A 142 -37.73 -0.51 2.00
CA LEU A 142 -38.84 -1.00 2.81
C LEU A 142 -39.23 -0.01 3.92
N SER A 143 -38.28 0.66 4.56
CA SER A 143 -38.55 1.71 5.56
C SER A 143 -39.29 2.88 4.92
N THR A 144 -38.76 3.42 3.82
CA THR A 144 -39.38 4.54 3.10
C THR A 144 -40.78 4.20 2.61
N ALA A 145 -40.99 2.99 2.10
CA ALA A 145 -42.31 2.53 1.68
C ALA A 145 -43.27 2.42 2.87
N THR A 146 -42.79 1.94 4.02
CA THR A 146 -43.60 1.80 5.24
C THR A 146 -44.03 3.16 5.77
N GLU A 147 -43.11 4.12 5.90
CA GLU A 147 -43.42 5.49 6.35
C GLU A 147 -44.53 6.15 5.50
N LYS A 148 -44.45 6.03 4.17
CA LYS A 148 -45.49 6.56 3.27
C LYS A 148 -46.83 5.83 3.41
N ILE A 149 -46.78 4.50 3.48
CA ILE A 149 -47.97 3.66 3.65
C ILE A 149 -48.68 3.99 4.95
N ASP A 150 -47.95 4.17 6.05
CA ASP A 150 -48.51 4.41 7.37
C ASP A 150 -49.26 5.76 7.40
N ILE A 151 -48.67 6.84 6.86
CA ILE A 151 -49.34 8.15 6.75
C ILE A 151 -50.65 8.09 5.97
N TRP A 152 -50.65 7.44 4.79
CA TRP A 152 -51.87 7.34 3.99
C TRP A 152 -52.87 6.35 4.57
N GLN A 153 -52.40 5.32 5.27
CA GLN A 153 -53.27 4.38 5.96
C GLN A 153 -54.00 5.07 7.11
N ASP A 154 -53.31 5.89 7.90
CA ASP A 154 -53.93 6.74 8.93
C ASP A 154 -54.98 7.67 8.32
N ALA A 155 -54.68 8.31 7.19
CA ALA A 155 -55.63 9.16 6.49
C ALA A 155 -56.89 8.37 6.04
N VAL A 156 -56.72 7.13 5.59
CA VAL A 156 -57.85 6.26 5.22
C VAL A 156 -58.66 5.88 6.45
N ASP A 157 -58.00 5.46 7.54
CA ASP A 157 -58.64 5.00 8.77
C ASP A 157 -59.40 6.12 9.50
N LEU A 158 -58.90 7.35 9.41
CA LEU A 158 -59.54 8.56 9.93
C LEU A 158 -60.60 9.15 8.98
N GLY A 159 -60.80 8.58 7.79
CA GLY A 159 -61.74 9.09 6.79
C GLY A 159 -61.33 10.42 6.15
N MET A 160 -60.04 10.76 6.22
CA MET A 160 -59.44 12.00 5.69
C MET A 160 -58.80 11.84 4.31
N ALA A 161 -58.61 10.60 3.83
CA ALA A 161 -57.88 10.31 2.60
C ALA A 161 -58.57 10.82 1.34
N ILE A 162 -57.81 11.50 0.47
CA ILE A 162 -58.24 11.88 -0.88
C ILE A 162 -57.96 10.78 -1.91
N ASP A 163 -58.60 10.82 -3.08
CA ASP A 163 -58.54 9.74 -4.07
C ASP A 163 -57.12 9.45 -4.60
N VAL A 164 -56.28 10.50 -4.69
CA VAL A 164 -54.86 10.35 -5.07
C VAL A 164 -54.07 9.59 -4.00
N GLU A 165 -54.36 9.80 -2.70
CA GLU A 165 -53.70 9.08 -1.61
C GLU A 165 -54.12 7.62 -1.56
N LYS A 166 -55.41 7.30 -1.82
CA LYS A 166 -55.88 5.92 -1.92
C LYS A 166 -55.20 5.16 -3.06
N SER A 167 -55.05 5.81 -4.20
CA SER A 167 -54.36 5.25 -5.37
C SER A 167 -52.86 5.05 -5.09
N ALA A 168 -52.21 6.04 -4.47
CA ALA A 168 -50.81 5.96 -4.07
C ALA A 168 -50.58 4.84 -3.03
N LEU A 169 -51.45 4.73 -2.02
CA LEU A 169 -51.39 3.68 -1.00
C LEU A 169 -51.41 2.27 -1.61
N ALA A 170 -52.26 2.02 -2.60
CA ALA A 170 -52.30 0.74 -3.30
C ALA A 170 -50.99 0.45 -4.07
N ALA A 171 -50.47 1.45 -4.78
CA ALA A 171 -49.22 1.33 -5.53
C ALA A 171 -48.01 1.08 -4.61
N TRP A 172 -47.92 1.82 -3.50
CA TRP A 172 -46.84 1.69 -2.52
C TRP A 172 -46.90 0.37 -1.73
N ARG A 173 -48.10 -0.13 -1.41
CA ARG A 173 -48.26 -1.48 -0.84
C ARG A 173 -47.77 -2.57 -1.79
N LYS A 174 -48.13 -2.49 -3.08
CA LYS A 174 -47.63 -3.41 -4.11
C LYS A 174 -46.11 -3.34 -4.19
N TYR A 175 -45.54 -2.13 -4.24
CA TYR A 175 -44.10 -1.89 -4.25
C TYR A 175 -43.40 -2.52 -3.03
N ARG A 176 -43.90 -2.30 -1.81
CA ARG A 176 -43.35 -2.90 -0.59
C ARG A 176 -43.34 -4.43 -0.63
N VAL A 177 -44.40 -5.06 -1.15
CA VAL A 177 -44.46 -6.52 -1.32
C VAL A 177 -43.44 -7.00 -2.36
N LEU A 178 -43.29 -6.29 -3.48
CA LEU A 178 -42.30 -6.61 -4.50
C LEU A 178 -40.88 -6.51 -3.94
N LEU A 179 -40.57 -5.42 -3.22
CA LEU A 179 -39.29 -5.24 -2.52
C LEU A 179 -39.02 -6.39 -1.56
N ASN A 180 -39.99 -6.78 -0.74
CA ASN A 180 -39.81 -7.85 0.23
C ASN A 180 -39.45 -9.20 -0.43
N ARG A 181 -39.91 -9.44 -1.66
CA ARG A 181 -39.64 -10.66 -2.43
C ARG A 181 -38.31 -10.66 -3.17
N ILE A 182 -37.60 -9.54 -3.23
CA ILE A 182 -36.27 -9.48 -3.86
C ILE A 182 -35.33 -10.44 -3.13
N ASP A 183 -34.70 -11.30 -3.91
CA ASP A 183 -33.58 -12.12 -3.47
C ASP A 183 -32.29 -11.30 -3.59
N CYS A 184 -31.61 -11.03 -2.48
CA CYS A 184 -30.36 -10.28 -2.49
C CYS A 184 -29.15 -11.16 -2.83
N SER A 185 -29.30 -12.49 -2.84
CA SER A 185 -28.20 -13.42 -3.14
C SER A 185 -27.83 -13.47 -4.62
N ILE A 186 -28.61 -12.85 -5.50
CA ILE A 186 -28.29 -12.73 -6.93
C ILE A 186 -27.54 -11.42 -7.25
N ALA A 187 -27.08 -10.68 -6.23
CA ALA A 187 -26.29 -9.48 -6.44
C ALA A 187 -25.04 -9.78 -7.31
N PRO A 188 -24.66 -8.88 -8.22
CA PRO A 188 -25.21 -7.52 -8.43
C PRO A 188 -26.43 -7.46 -9.37
N ASP A 189 -26.85 -8.59 -9.96
CA ASP A 189 -27.86 -8.69 -11.02
C ASP A 189 -29.30 -8.65 -10.48
N ILE A 190 -29.61 -7.66 -9.65
CA ILE A 190 -30.93 -7.48 -9.03
C ILE A 190 -31.77 -6.47 -9.83
N GLU A 191 -32.92 -6.93 -10.30
CA GLU A 191 -33.96 -6.06 -10.86
C GLU A 191 -34.81 -5.42 -9.74
N TRP A 192 -34.50 -4.16 -9.43
CA TRP A 192 -35.24 -3.41 -8.43
C TRP A 192 -36.59 -2.93 -9.01
N PRO A 193 -37.72 -3.11 -8.30
CA PRO A 193 -39.00 -2.59 -8.73
C PRO A 193 -38.94 -1.06 -8.83
N GLU A 194 -39.66 -0.49 -9.78
CA GLU A 194 -39.77 0.96 -9.90
C GLU A 194 -40.54 1.54 -8.72
N GLN A 195 -40.00 2.61 -8.16
CA GLN A 195 -40.64 3.33 -7.07
C GLN A 195 -41.91 4.04 -7.59
N PRO A 196 -43.06 3.91 -6.91
CA PRO A 196 -44.26 4.65 -7.28
C PRO A 196 -44.11 6.16 -7.05
N LYS A 197 -44.88 6.95 -7.80
CA LYS A 197 -44.97 8.40 -7.63
C LYS A 197 -45.81 8.78 -6.42
#